data_AF-A0A9W8YAF6-F1
#
_entry.id   AF-A0A9W8YAF6-F1
#
_cell.length_a   1.000
_cell.length_b   1.000
_cell.length_c   1.000
_cell.angle_alpha   90.00
_cell.angle_beta   90.00
_cell.angle_gamma   90.00
#
_symmetry.space_group_name_H-M   'P 1'
#
loop_
_entity.id
_entity.type
_entity.pdbx_description
1 polymer ?
#
loop_
_entity_poly.entity_id
_entity_poly.type
_entity_poly.pdbx_seq_one_letter_code
_entity_poly.pdbx_strand_id
1 'polypeptide(L)'
;MYVPSSSKKMLEKSFAMHADNVTYDLEDSVAPHMKGEARSNLRDILNKQRPSGIKEMCVRINSVDTGLALDDLTEVLKGEYLDAIMLPKTESAADLHFVTDVIRHVLPERHPSSGQGKKEPLRIIALIESAKAIQNLSEICKASPYLSGLVFAAEDFAKDMSLTRTPALTEFLYARSAIATAARAALLPSTIDLVCTSYKGDAGLKTLEEECLNGKGMGFNGKQCIHPSQIAVCHKAFSPGEKEVEWAARVVIADEKASKAGRGAWTLDGKMIDVPVVKKAQAVLKHAEVCEIDVGAVRERWSDQEPE
;
A
#
# COMPACT_ATOMS: atom_id res chain seq x y z
N MET A 1 7.19 -2.53 4.90
CA MET A 1 8.02 -3.26 5.87
C MET A 1 8.07 -2.46 7.16
N TYR A 2 7.67 -3.04 8.30
CA TYR A 2 7.72 -2.35 9.59
C TYR A 2 9.11 -2.40 10.23
N VAL A 3 9.54 -1.29 10.80
CA VAL A 3 10.83 -1.16 11.51
C VAL A 3 10.61 -0.45 12.85
N PRO A 4 10.86 -1.12 14.00
CA PRO A 4 10.72 -0.49 15.30
C PRO A 4 11.67 0.69 15.50
N SER A 5 11.12 1.85 15.85
CA SER A 5 11.89 3.10 15.96
C SER A 5 12.73 3.22 17.23
N SER A 6 12.47 2.35 18.21
CA SER A 6 13.27 2.20 19.43
C SER A 6 14.64 1.54 19.18
N SER A 7 14.84 0.90 18.02
CA SER A 7 16.05 0.11 17.73
C SER A 7 16.93 0.77 16.67
N LYS A 8 17.96 1.53 17.11
CA LYS A 8 18.94 2.16 16.21
C LYS A 8 19.57 1.19 15.21
N LYS A 9 19.88 -0.03 15.67
CA LYS A 9 20.41 -1.11 14.82
C LYS A 9 19.44 -1.50 13.71
N MET A 10 18.14 -1.60 13.98
CA MET A 10 17.15 -1.94 12.96
C MET A 10 16.88 -0.77 12.02
N LEU A 11 16.88 0.46 12.54
CA LEU A 11 16.80 1.68 11.74
C LEU A 11 17.95 1.78 10.73
N GLU A 12 19.20 1.57 11.16
CA GLU A 12 20.35 1.56 10.25
C GLU A 12 20.26 0.43 9.21
N LYS A 13 19.88 -0.78 9.63
CA LYS A 13 19.70 -1.92 8.72
C LYS A 13 18.59 -1.70 7.70
N SER A 14 17.58 -0.88 8.02
CA SER A 14 16.48 -0.60 7.09
C SER A 14 16.95 0.02 5.79
N PHE A 15 18.06 0.77 5.81
CA PHE A 15 18.60 1.45 4.62
C PHE A 15 19.21 0.49 3.59
N ALA A 16 19.47 -0.76 3.97
CA ALA A 16 19.92 -1.81 3.07
C ALA A 16 18.76 -2.64 2.47
N MET A 17 17.51 -2.30 2.79
CA MET A 17 16.34 -3.02 2.28
C MET A 17 15.92 -2.54 0.89
N HIS A 18 15.34 -3.45 0.12
CA HIS A 18 14.68 -3.15 -1.15
C HIS A 18 13.17 -3.30 -0.97
N ALA A 19 12.48 -2.23 -0.57
CA ALA A 19 11.06 -2.26 -0.26
C ALA A 19 10.37 -1.02 -0.83
N ASP A 20 9.17 -1.20 -1.37
CA ASP A 20 8.38 -0.07 -1.88
C ASP A 20 8.05 0.93 -0.75
N ASN A 21 7.77 0.43 0.44
CA ASN A 21 7.53 1.22 1.64
C ASN A 21 8.28 0.64 2.85
N VAL A 22 9.03 1.51 3.55
CA VAL A 22 9.53 1.25 4.90
C VAL A 22 8.71 2.10 5.86
N THR A 23 8.00 1.45 6.78
CA THR A 23 7.21 2.10 7.83
C THR A 23 7.96 2.01 9.15
N TYR A 24 8.45 3.15 9.61
CA TYR A 24 9.05 3.30 10.92
C TYR A 24 7.98 3.42 11.99
N ASP A 25 8.01 2.52 12.96
CA ASP A 25 6.91 2.38 13.91
C ASP A 25 7.21 3.10 15.22
N LEU A 26 6.35 4.04 15.59
CA LEU A 26 6.32 4.71 16.90
C LEU A 26 5.24 4.13 17.81
N GLU A 27 4.41 3.19 17.34
CA GLU A 27 3.23 2.69 18.03
C GLU A 27 3.52 1.34 18.71
N ASP A 28 2.87 0.24 18.36
CA ASP A 28 2.88 -0.99 19.15
C ASP A 28 4.26 -1.65 19.35
N SER A 29 5.22 -1.46 18.42
CA SER A 29 6.58 -2.01 18.61
C SER A 29 7.48 -1.18 19.52
N VAL A 30 6.98 -0.08 20.09
CA VAL A 30 7.72 0.83 20.97
C VAL A 30 7.09 0.85 22.36
N ALA A 31 7.86 0.46 23.38
CA ALA A 31 7.43 0.55 24.77
C ALA A 31 7.15 2.01 25.18
N PRO A 32 6.16 2.29 26.06
CA PRO A 32 5.77 3.66 26.41
C PRO A 32 6.91 4.57 26.86
N HIS A 33 7.83 4.06 27.69
CA HIS A 33 8.98 4.83 28.19
C HIS A 33 10.04 5.12 27.11
N MET A 34 10.00 4.43 25.98
CA MET A 34 10.94 4.60 24.86
C MET A 34 10.42 5.55 23.79
N LYS A 35 9.16 6.02 23.85
CA LYS A 35 8.54 6.84 22.79
C LYS A 35 9.32 8.13 22.51
N GLY A 36 9.80 8.80 23.55
CA GLY A 36 10.60 10.03 23.42
C GLY A 36 11.94 9.80 22.70
N GLU A 37 12.65 8.72 23.05
CA GLU A 37 13.89 8.35 22.36
C GLU A 37 13.61 7.91 20.91
N ALA A 38 12.54 7.13 20.69
CA ALA A 38 12.15 6.66 19.37
C ALA A 38 11.85 7.84 18.41
N ARG A 39 11.16 8.90 18.87
CA ARG A 39 10.95 10.12 18.08
C ARG A 39 12.27 10.80 17.70
N SER A 40 13.18 10.94 18.66
CA SER A 40 14.50 11.54 18.42
C SER A 40 15.29 10.73 17.38
N ASN A 41 15.29 9.40 17.50
CA ASN A 41 15.95 8.51 16.54
C ASN A 41 15.38 8.66 15.12
N LEU A 42 14.06 8.81 14.98
CA LEU A 42 13.43 9.00 13.67
C LEU A 42 13.77 10.32 13.03
N ARG A 43 13.91 11.39 13.81
CA ARG A 43 14.34 12.68 13.27
C ARG A 43 15.68 12.54 12.53
N ASP A 44 16.64 11.82 13.10
CA ASP A 44 17.93 11.58 12.45
C ASP A 44 17.78 10.72 11.19
N ILE A 45 16.95 9.68 11.25
CA ILE A 45 16.73 8.77 10.12
C ILE A 45 16.04 9.46 8.95
N LEU A 46 15.00 10.26 9.21
CA LEU A 46 14.21 10.95 8.18
C LEU A 46 14.98 12.11 7.52
N ASN A 47 16.12 12.52 8.08
CA ASN A 47 17.01 13.52 7.47
C ASN A 47 18.22 12.89 6.75
N LYS A 48 18.35 11.56 6.77
CA LYS A 48 19.34 10.87 5.93
C LYS A 48 18.77 10.64 4.54
N GLN A 49 19.62 10.80 3.53
CA GLN A 49 19.24 10.56 2.14
C GLN A 49 18.64 9.16 1.96
N ARG A 50 17.41 9.12 1.43
CA ARG A 50 16.70 7.87 1.14
C ARG A 50 17.48 7.02 0.14
N PRO A 51 17.79 5.74 0.46
CA PRO A 51 18.38 4.79 -0.49
C PRO A 51 17.48 4.53 -1.69
N SER A 52 18.06 4.26 -2.86
CA SER A 52 17.30 3.98 -4.10
C SER A 52 16.42 2.73 -4.03
N GLY A 53 16.76 1.78 -3.15
CA GLY A 53 15.97 0.58 -2.89
C GLY A 53 14.68 0.83 -2.09
N ILE A 54 14.51 2.03 -1.53
CA ILE A 54 13.32 2.42 -0.76
C ILE A 54 12.57 3.49 -1.55
N LYS A 55 11.32 3.20 -1.95
CA LYS A 55 10.51 4.14 -2.73
C LYS A 55 9.73 5.12 -1.85
N GLU A 56 9.32 4.70 -0.65
CA GLU A 56 8.57 5.51 0.31
C GLU A 56 9.06 5.28 1.76
N MET A 57 9.34 6.37 2.48
CA MET A 57 9.59 6.38 3.92
C MET A 57 8.33 6.86 4.65
N CYS A 58 7.75 5.97 5.44
CA CYS A 58 6.52 6.19 6.19
C CYS A 58 6.80 6.13 7.69
N VAL A 59 6.03 6.87 8.49
CA VAL A 59 6.04 6.73 9.95
C VAL A 59 4.64 6.32 10.42
N ARG A 60 4.54 5.20 11.13
CA ARG A 60 3.33 4.87 11.92
C ARG A 60 3.41 5.60 13.24
N ILE A 61 2.61 6.65 13.39
CA ILE A 61 2.50 7.43 14.63
C ILE A 61 1.64 6.67 15.65
N ASN A 62 1.58 7.13 16.89
CA ASN A 62 0.60 6.68 17.87
C ASN A 62 -0.81 7.18 17.49
N SER A 63 -1.83 6.45 17.90
CA SER A 63 -3.23 6.80 17.62
C SER A 63 -3.65 8.10 18.31
N VAL A 64 -4.65 8.79 17.74
CA VAL A 64 -5.10 10.12 18.21
C VAL A 64 -5.58 10.08 19.66
N ASP A 65 -6.25 9.00 20.05
CA ASP A 65 -6.81 8.79 21.39
C ASP A 65 -5.76 8.65 22.51
N THR A 66 -4.51 8.31 22.18
CA THR A 66 -3.42 8.17 23.16
C THR A 66 -2.91 9.50 23.71
N GLY A 67 -3.22 10.61 23.04
CA GLY A 67 -2.62 11.92 23.32
C GLY A 67 -1.15 12.07 22.87
N LEU A 68 -0.55 11.03 22.28
CA LEU A 68 0.85 11.03 21.82
C LEU A 68 1.02 11.46 20.36
N ALA A 69 -0.05 11.42 19.57
CA ALA A 69 -0.01 11.69 18.13
C ALA A 69 0.54 13.08 17.77
N LEU A 70 0.22 14.11 18.56
CA LEU A 70 0.70 15.47 18.31
C LEU A 70 2.21 15.58 18.46
N ASP A 71 2.77 14.98 19.51
CA ASP A 71 4.22 14.93 19.73
C ASP A 71 4.92 14.19 18.59
N ASP A 72 4.35 13.06 18.15
CA ASP A 72 4.89 12.29 17.04
C ASP A 72 4.94 13.14 15.77
N LEU A 73 3.80 13.76 15.39
CA LEU A 73 3.70 14.62 14.21
C LEU A 73 4.65 15.81 14.29
N THR A 74 4.73 16.48 15.45
CA THR A 74 5.62 17.62 15.66
C THR A 74 7.09 17.27 15.45
N GLU A 75 7.47 16.02 15.73
CA GLU A 75 8.83 15.53 15.55
C GLU A 75 9.09 15.06 14.12
N VAL A 76 8.23 14.20 13.57
CA VAL A 76 8.51 13.53 12.29
C VAL A 76 8.28 14.42 11.07
N LEU A 77 7.37 15.41 11.15
CA LEU A 77 7.15 16.37 10.07
C LEU A 77 8.36 17.28 9.80
N LYS A 78 9.34 17.32 10.71
CA LYS A 78 10.63 18.00 10.50
C LYS A 78 11.58 17.20 9.60
N GLY A 79 11.28 15.94 9.29
CA GLY A 79 12.13 15.05 8.51
C GLY A 79 12.12 15.38 7.02
N GLU A 80 13.30 15.55 6.42
CA GLU A 80 13.42 15.93 5.01
C GLU A 80 12.84 14.91 4.03
N TYR A 81 13.04 13.62 4.30
CA TYR A 81 12.68 12.50 3.42
C TYR A 81 11.40 11.77 3.85
N LEU A 82 10.57 12.37 4.71
CA LEU A 82 9.27 11.78 5.08
C LEU A 82 8.29 11.86 3.91
N ASP A 83 7.75 10.73 3.47
CA ASP A 83 6.78 10.67 2.37
C ASP A 83 5.33 10.47 2.85
N ALA A 84 5.14 9.69 3.92
CA ALA A 84 3.81 9.30 4.40
C ALA A 84 3.72 9.19 5.93
N ILE A 85 2.53 9.45 6.45
CA ILE A 85 2.13 9.13 7.82
C ILE A 85 1.15 7.96 7.77
N MET A 86 1.39 6.97 8.61
CA MET A 86 0.46 5.89 8.84
C MET A 86 -0.27 6.13 10.17
N LEU A 87 -1.61 6.21 10.10
CA LEU A 87 -2.47 6.48 11.24
C LEU A 87 -3.11 5.18 11.75
N PRO A 88 -2.68 4.63 12.90
CA PRO A 88 -3.33 3.50 13.53
C PRO A 88 -4.70 3.91 14.11
N LYS A 89 -5.56 2.92 14.32
CA LYS A 89 -6.85 3.00 15.02
C LYS A 89 -7.71 4.13 14.45
N THR A 90 -7.82 4.19 13.12
CA THR A 90 -8.63 5.22 12.46
C THR A 90 -10.10 4.82 12.56
N GLU A 91 -10.82 5.46 13.49
CA GLU A 91 -12.21 5.11 13.82
C GLU A 91 -13.23 5.98 13.10
N SER A 92 -12.85 7.19 12.68
CA SER A 92 -13.77 8.20 12.15
C SER A 92 -13.07 9.22 11.25
N ALA A 93 -13.88 10.04 10.58
CA ALA A 93 -13.36 11.19 9.84
C ALA A 93 -12.59 12.20 10.73
N ALA A 94 -12.96 12.32 12.00
CA ALA A 94 -12.33 13.27 12.93
C ALA A 94 -10.84 12.94 13.19
N ASP A 95 -10.48 11.66 13.22
CA ASP A 95 -9.09 11.23 13.41
C ASP A 95 -8.21 11.70 12.25
N LEU A 96 -8.72 11.61 11.03
CA LEU A 96 -8.04 12.10 9.82
C LEU A 96 -8.03 13.62 9.75
N HIS A 97 -9.10 14.31 10.17
CA HIS A 97 -9.11 15.78 10.23
C HIS A 97 -8.02 16.30 11.14
N PHE A 98 -7.84 15.71 12.33
CA PHE A 98 -6.78 16.08 13.26
C PHE A 98 -5.40 16.03 12.60
N VAL A 99 -5.04 14.90 11.98
CA VAL A 99 -3.74 14.75 11.31
C VAL A 99 -3.61 15.71 10.12
N THR A 100 -4.70 15.88 9.36
CA THR A 100 -4.77 16.80 8.21
C THR A 100 -4.49 18.24 8.62
N ASP A 101 -5.10 18.72 9.70
CA ASP A 101 -4.97 20.09 10.15
C ASP A 101 -3.55 20.38 10.66
N VAL A 102 -2.94 19.42 11.37
CA VAL A 102 -1.53 19.51 11.78
C VAL A 102 -0.62 19.60 10.55
N ILE A 103 -0.80 18.73 9.56
CA ILE A 103 0.02 18.77 8.33
C ILE A 103 -0.18 20.09 7.58
N ARG A 104 -1.41 20.56 7.42
CA ARG A 104 -1.70 21.83 6.74
C ARG A 104 -1.08 23.03 7.44
N HIS A 105 -1.04 23.01 8.76
CA HIS A 105 -0.43 24.07 9.55
C HIS A 105 1.09 24.06 9.45
N VAL A 106 1.72 22.88 9.57
CA VAL A 106 3.18 22.74 9.64
C VAL A 106 3.84 22.74 8.26
N LEU A 107 3.22 22.09 7.26
CA LEU A 107 3.74 21.88 5.90
C LEU A 107 2.68 22.22 4.83
N PRO A 108 2.16 23.47 4.77
CA PRO A 108 1.14 23.86 3.79
C PRO A 108 1.57 23.64 2.32
N GLU A 109 2.87 23.72 2.03
CA GLU A 109 3.45 23.46 0.72
C GLU A 109 3.35 21.99 0.28
N ARG A 110 3.10 21.07 1.22
CA ARG A 110 2.91 19.64 0.95
C ARG A 110 1.44 19.22 0.84
N HIS A 111 0.52 20.18 0.73
CA HIS A 111 -0.87 19.88 0.45
C HIS A 111 -1.06 19.37 -1.00
N PRO A 112 -1.94 18.40 -1.26
CA PRO A 112 -2.18 17.86 -2.61
C PRO A 112 -2.58 18.90 -3.67
N SER A 113 -3.17 20.03 -3.25
CA SER A 113 -3.54 21.14 -4.15
C SER A 113 -2.46 22.19 -4.35
N SER A 114 -1.33 22.13 -3.63
CA SER A 114 -0.26 23.14 -3.66
C SER A 114 0.63 23.03 -4.90
N GLY A 115 0.03 22.72 -6.06
CA GLY A 115 0.69 22.30 -7.31
C GLY A 115 2.05 22.95 -7.56
N GLN A 116 3.04 22.13 -7.89
CA GLN A 116 4.43 22.52 -8.16
C GLN A 116 5.24 22.98 -6.92
N GLY A 117 4.87 22.53 -5.71
CA GLY A 117 5.79 22.56 -4.58
C GLY A 117 7.11 21.83 -4.88
N LYS A 118 8.22 22.24 -4.25
CA LYS A 118 9.54 21.60 -4.42
C LYS A 118 9.57 20.13 -3.97
N LYS A 119 8.56 19.69 -3.21
CA LYS A 119 8.41 18.33 -2.69
C LYS A 119 7.01 17.80 -2.99
N GLU A 120 6.94 16.50 -3.25
CA GLU A 120 5.69 15.76 -3.42
C GLU A 120 4.74 15.96 -2.22
N PRO A 121 3.41 15.93 -2.43
CA PRO A 121 2.45 15.99 -1.33
C PRO A 121 2.71 14.91 -0.27
N LEU A 122 2.43 15.23 1.00
CA LEU A 122 2.46 14.23 2.06
C LEU A 122 1.25 13.29 1.88
N ARG A 123 1.40 12.03 2.28
CA ARG A 123 0.34 11.03 2.20
C ARG A 123 -0.06 10.56 3.59
N ILE A 124 -1.33 10.22 3.76
CA ILE A 124 -1.83 9.51 4.94
C ILE A 124 -2.26 8.11 4.53
N ILE A 125 -1.86 7.10 5.29
CA ILE A 125 -2.29 5.71 5.16
C ILE A 125 -3.04 5.34 6.44
N ALA A 126 -4.33 5.08 6.35
CA ALA A 126 -5.16 4.76 7.52
C ALA A 126 -5.20 3.26 7.78
N LEU A 127 -4.99 2.83 9.03
CA LEU A 127 -5.25 1.46 9.44
C LEU A 127 -6.71 1.30 9.84
N ILE A 128 -7.34 0.30 9.23
CA ILE A 128 -8.68 -0.16 9.54
C ILE A 128 -8.54 -1.42 10.37
N GLU A 129 -8.93 -1.33 11.64
CA GLU A 129 -8.58 -2.34 12.64
C GLU A 129 -9.66 -2.58 13.71
N SER A 130 -10.88 -2.10 13.49
CA SER A 130 -12.01 -2.32 14.41
C SER A 130 -13.34 -2.44 13.65
N ALA A 131 -14.37 -2.96 14.32
CA ALA A 131 -15.73 -3.03 13.83
C ALA A 131 -16.28 -1.65 13.46
N LYS A 132 -16.00 -0.65 14.30
CA LYS A 132 -16.45 0.73 14.10
C LYS A 132 -15.79 1.36 12.88
N ALA A 133 -14.48 1.17 12.70
CA ALA A 133 -13.79 1.61 11.50
C ALA A 133 -14.39 1.01 10.21
N ILE A 134 -14.77 -0.28 10.24
CA ILE A 134 -15.48 -0.92 9.10
C ILE A 134 -16.82 -0.25 8.81
N GLN A 135 -17.61 0.09 9.83
CA GLN A 135 -18.88 0.80 9.63
C GLN A 135 -18.67 2.23 9.08
N ASN A 136 -17.55 2.86 9.42
CA ASN A 136 -17.23 4.24 9.07
C ASN A 136 -16.37 4.38 7.80
N LEU A 137 -16.12 3.31 7.04
CA LEU A 137 -15.24 3.33 5.86
C LEU A 137 -15.59 4.45 4.86
N SER A 138 -16.88 4.71 4.61
CA SER A 138 -17.29 5.74 3.64
C SER A 138 -16.89 7.16 4.07
N GLU A 139 -16.99 7.48 5.36
CA GLU A 139 -16.60 8.80 5.87
C GLU A 139 -15.08 8.92 6.00
N ILE A 140 -14.40 7.87 6.48
CA ILE A 140 -12.94 7.81 6.59
C ILE A 140 -12.31 8.06 5.22
N CYS A 141 -12.79 7.38 4.17
CA CYS A 141 -12.29 7.53 2.81
C CYS A 141 -12.44 8.94 2.21
N LYS A 142 -13.33 9.78 2.75
CA LYS A 142 -13.61 11.13 2.25
C LYS A 142 -13.04 12.23 3.14
N ALA A 143 -12.49 11.87 4.31
CA ALA A 143 -12.17 12.83 5.36
C ALA A 143 -10.95 13.71 5.05
N SER A 144 -10.00 13.23 4.24
CA SER A 144 -8.75 13.95 4.01
C SER A 144 -8.32 13.93 2.55
N PRO A 145 -7.89 15.08 1.98
CA PRO A 145 -7.25 15.09 0.66
C PRO A 145 -5.88 14.39 0.67
N TYR A 146 -5.26 14.21 1.83
CA TYR A 146 -3.97 13.52 1.98
C TYR A 146 -4.11 12.00 2.02
N LEU A 147 -5.33 11.46 2.22
CA LEU A 147 -5.54 10.03 2.32
C LEU A 147 -5.16 9.35 0.99
N SER A 148 -4.21 8.43 1.08
CA SER A 148 -3.64 7.73 -0.07
C SER A 148 -3.78 6.21 0.05
N GLY A 149 -4.27 5.70 1.17
CA GLY A 149 -4.52 4.27 1.27
C GLY A 149 -5.14 3.79 2.57
N LEU A 150 -5.61 2.56 2.51
CA LEU A 150 -6.11 1.80 3.65
C LEU A 150 -5.24 0.56 3.86
N VAL A 151 -5.01 0.23 5.13
CA VAL A 151 -4.32 -0.98 5.57
C VAL A 151 -5.26 -1.77 6.46
N PHE A 152 -5.40 -3.08 6.25
CA PHE A 152 -6.17 -3.92 7.16
C PHE A 152 -5.28 -4.46 8.28
N ALA A 153 -5.53 -4.08 9.54
CA ALA A 153 -4.81 -4.62 10.70
C ALA A 153 -5.63 -5.75 11.34
N ALA A 154 -5.38 -6.98 10.88
CA ALA A 154 -6.23 -8.13 11.22
C ALA A 154 -6.15 -8.56 12.69
N GLU A 155 -5.00 -8.40 13.36
CA GLU A 155 -4.84 -8.85 14.75
C GLU A 155 -5.64 -7.97 15.72
N ASP A 156 -5.57 -6.65 15.57
CA ASP A 156 -6.38 -5.71 16.34
C ASP A 156 -7.87 -5.83 16.00
N PHE A 157 -8.21 -6.04 14.72
CA PHE A 157 -9.58 -6.30 14.32
C PHE A 157 -10.13 -7.60 14.93
N ALA A 158 -9.32 -8.66 14.96
CA ALA A 158 -9.71 -9.93 15.58
C ALA A 158 -9.94 -9.75 17.09
N LYS A 159 -9.09 -8.98 17.76
CA LYS A 159 -9.27 -8.64 19.18
C LYS A 159 -10.56 -7.85 19.41
N ASP A 160 -10.83 -6.82 18.62
CA ASP A 160 -12.04 -5.99 18.74
C ASP A 160 -13.33 -6.80 18.52
N MET A 161 -13.34 -7.64 17.48
CA MET A 161 -14.48 -8.50 17.13
C MET A 161 -14.56 -9.81 17.93
N SER A 162 -13.60 -10.08 18.83
CA SER A 162 -13.48 -11.35 19.55
C SER A 162 -13.41 -12.58 18.62
N LEU A 163 -12.69 -12.46 17.50
CA LEU A 163 -12.47 -13.52 16.51
C LEU A 163 -11.22 -14.35 16.83
N THR A 164 -11.23 -15.60 16.37
CA THR A 164 -10.04 -16.45 16.33
C THR A 164 -9.52 -16.50 14.91
N ARG A 165 -8.28 -16.05 14.68
CA ARG A 165 -7.63 -16.16 13.36
C ARG A 165 -7.48 -17.62 12.96
N THR A 166 -7.89 -17.95 11.74
CA THR A 166 -7.73 -19.27 11.14
C THR A 166 -6.80 -19.19 9.92
N PRO A 167 -6.17 -20.30 9.51
CA PRO A 167 -5.40 -20.33 8.26
C PRO A 167 -6.20 -19.98 7.01
N ALA A 168 -7.54 -20.13 7.05
CA ALA A 168 -8.41 -19.86 5.92
C ALA A 168 -8.74 -18.36 5.74
N LEU A 169 -8.55 -17.54 6.79
CA LEU A 169 -8.87 -16.11 6.83
C LEU A 169 -10.33 -15.76 6.46
N THR A 170 -11.24 -16.75 6.53
CA THR A 170 -12.65 -16.57 6.16
C THR A 170 -13.39 -15.70 7.18
N GLU A 171 -12.92 -15.69 8.43
CA GLU A 171 -13.39 -14.78 9.48
C GLU A 171 -13.18 -13.30 9.13
N PHE A 172 -12.25 -12.98 8.23
CA PHE A 172 -11.97 -11.63 7.77
C PHE A 172 -12.59 -11.29 6.40
N LEU A 173 -13.35 -12.21 5.79
CA LEU A 173 -13.83 -12.08 4.42
C LEU A 173 -14.64 -10.79 4.21
N TYR A 174 -15.58 -10.49 5.12
CA TYR A 174 -16.38 -9.27 5.05
C TYR A 174 -15.51 -8.01 5.18
N ALA A 175 -14.68 -7.94 6.22
CA ALA A 175 -13.83 -6.78 6.49
C ALA A 175 -12.89 -6.48 5.31
N ARG A 176 -12.20 -7.51 4.80
CA ARG A 176 -11.30 -7.39 3.65
C ARG A 176 -12.01 -6.95 2.39
N SER A 177 -13.20 -7.50 2.11
CA SER A 177 -14.02 -7.10 0.95
C SER A 177 -14.52 -5.66 1.07
N ALA A 178 -14.95 -5.25 2.27
CA ALA A 178 -15.42 -3.90 2.54
C ALA A 178 -14.31 -2.86 2.38
N ILE A 179 -13.12 -3.13 2.93
CA ILE A 179 -11.93 -2.26 2.80
C ILE A 179 -11.54 -2.10 1.33
N ALA A 180 -11.41 -3.20 0.59
CA ALA A 180 -11.02 -3.14 -0.82
C ALA A 180 -12.05 -2.37 -1.66
N THR A 181 -13.34 -2.59 -1.40
CA THR A 181 -14.43 -1.86 -2.07
C THR A 181 -14.38 -0.37 -1.76
N ALA A 182 -14.23 0.00 -0.49
CA ALA A 182 -14.19 1.39 -0.06
C ALA A 182 -12.97 2.13 -0.61
N ALA A 183 -11.78 1.51 -0.61
CA ALA A 183 -10.58 2.09 -1.16
C ALA A 183 -10.71 2.35 -2.67
N ARG A 184 -11.28 1.41 -3.43
CA ARG A 184 -11.55 1.59 -4.87
C ARG A 184 -12.59 2.65 -5.15
N ALA A 185 -13.68 2.69 -4.38
CA ALA A 185 -14.72 3.71 -4.52
C ALA A 185 -14.17 5.13 -4.28
N ALA A 186 -13.17 5.27 -3.42
CA ALA A 186 -12.50 6.53 -3.13
C ALA A 186 -11.25 6.78 -3.98
N LEU A 187 -10.95 5.91 -4.96
CA LEU A 187 -9.79 6.01 -5.84
C LEU A 187 -8.44 6.06 -5.09
N LEU A 188 -8.37 5.42 -3.93
CA LEU A 188 -7.14 5.37 -3.15
C LEU A 188 -6.11 4.47 -3.85
N PRO A 189 -4.86 4.93 -4.05
CA PRO A 189 -3.84 4.15 -4.75
C PRO A 189 -3.35 2.95 -3.94
N SER A 190 -3.40 2.98 -2.60
CA SER A 190 -2.91 1.88 -1.76
C SER A 190 -4.03 1.18 -1.00
N THR A 191 -4.08 -0.15 -1.13
CA THR A 191 -5.01 -1.03 -0.40
C THR A 191 -4.20 -2.24 0.06
N ILE A 192 -3.74 -2.20 1.31
CA ILE A 192 -2.70 -3.09 1.81
C ILE A 192 -3.28 -4.12 2.76
N ASP A 193 -2.99 -5.39 2.50
CA ASP A 193 -3.56 -6.52 3.21
C ASP A 193 -2.84 -6.79 4.55
N LEU A 194 -3.46 -7.65 5.35
CA LEU A 194 -3.02 -8.04 6.70
C LEU A 194 -1.61 -8.65 6.77
N VAL A 195 -1.00 -8.60 7.95
CA VAL A 195 0.28 -9.25 8.24
C VAL A 195 0.18 -10.78 8.19
N CYS A 196 1.17 -11.43 7.59
CA CYS A 196 1.37 -12.87 7.78
C CYS A 196 2.35 -13.08 8.94
N THR A 197 1.90 -13.71 10.02
CA THR A 197 2.71 -14.03 11.20
C THR A 197 3.56 -15.29 11.00
N SER A 198 3.16 -16.16 10.08
CA SER A 198 3.88 -17.38 9.69
C SER A 198 4.88 -17.07 8.57
N TYR A 199 6.12 -16.71 8.91
CA TYR A 199 7.15 -16.35 7.92
C TYR A 199 8.44 -17.18 7.98
N LYS A 200 8.54 -18.10 8.95
CA LYS A 200 9.76 -18.88 9.19
C LYS A 200 9.78 -20.12 8.29
N GLY A 201 10.89 -20.30 7.58
CA GLY A 201 11.14 -21.45 6.71
C GLY A 201 10.19 -21.51 5.50
N ASP A 202 10.39 -22.52 4.66
CA ASP A 202 9.68 -22.67 3.38
C ASP A 202 8.17 -22.80 3.57
N ALA A 203 7.73 -23.48 4.63
CA ALA A 203 6.32 -23.60 4.95
C ALA A 203 5.67 -22.23 5.25
N GLY A 204 6.34 -21.37 6.04
CA GLY A 204 5.85 -20.03 6.31
C GLY A 204 5.83 -19.15 5.07
N LEU A 205 6.87 -19.20 4.24
CA LEU A 205 6.90 -18.44 2.99
C LEU A 205 5.83 -18.89 2.00
N LYS A 206 5.50 -20.19 1.97
CA LYS A 206 4.38 -20.71 1.18
C LYS A 206 3.03 -20.19 1.69
N THR A 207 2.80 -20.22 3.00
CA THR A 207 1.58 -19.63 3.59
C THR A 207 1.47 -18.14 3.25
N LEU A 208 2.58 -17.40 3.32
CA LEU A 208 2.62 -15.99 2.90
C LEU A 208 2.23 -15.82 1.43
N GLU A 209 2.76 -16.63 0.51
CA GLU A 209 2.42 -16.58 -0.93
C GLU A 209 0.92 -16.84 -1.14
N GLU A 210 0.35 -17.85 -0.48
CA GLU A 210 -1.08 -18.17 -0.54
C GLU A 210 -1.96 -17.00 -0.02
N GLU A 211 -1.60 -16.40 1.12
CA GLU A 211 -2.31 -15.22 1.64
C GLU A 211 -2.21 -14.01 0.70
N CYS A 212 -1.03 -13.76 0.11
CA CYS A 212 -0.83 -12.67 -0.86
C CYS A 212 -1.71 -12.85 -2.09
N LEU A 213 -1.75 -14.05 -2.67
CA LEU A 213 -2.56 -14.35 -3.85
C LEU A 213 -4.05 -14.21 -3.55
N ASN A 214 -4.48 -14.64 -2.37
CA ASN A 214 -5.85 -14.45 -1.90
C ASN A 214 -6.20 -12.96 -1.77
N GLY A 215 -5.32 -12.15 -1.13
CA GLY A 215 -5.51 -10.70 -1.02
C GLY A 215 -5.55 -9.99 -2.37
N LYS A 216 -4.62 -10.32 -3.29
CA LYS A 216 -4.63 -9.81 -4.67
C LYS A 216 -5.95 -10.11 -5.38
N GLY A 217 -6.50 -11.32 -5.20
CA GLY A 217 -7.80 -11.71 -5.74
C GLY A 217 -8.98 -10.88 -5.21
N MET A 218 -8.86 -10.31 -4.01
CA MET A 218 -9.87 -9.43 -3.40
C MET A 218 -9.70 -7.95 -3.77
N GLY A 219 -8.64 -7.59 -4.51
CA GLY A 219 -8.38 -6.23 -4.97
C GLY A 219 -7.34 -5.45 -4.15
N PHE A 220 -6.72 -6.08 -3.14
CA PHE A 220 -5.54 -5.54 -2.46
C PHE A 220 -4.35 -5.50 -3.43
N ASN A 221 -3.48 -4.51 -3.25
CA ASN A 221 -2.30 -4.30 -4.11
C ASN A 221 -0.99 -4.26 -3.33
N GLY A 222 -0.99 -4.70 -2.08
CA GLY A 222 0.20 -4.91 -1.30
C GLY A 222 -0.11 -5.67 -0.02
N LYS A 223 0.94 -5.97 0.76
CA LYS A 223 0.81 -6.65 2.05
C LYS A 223 1.82 -6.12 3.05
N GLN A 224 1.40 -6.07 4.30
CA GLN A 224 2.28 -5.70 5.40
C GLN A 224 3.36 -6.76 5.63
N CYS A 225 4.62 -6.32 5.72
CA CYS A 225 5.77 -7.16 6.03
C CYS A 225 6.33 -6.81 7.42
N ILE A 226 6.55 -7.83 8.24
CA ILE A 226 7.15 -7.76 9.59
C ILE A 226 8.56 -8.39 9.65
N HIS A 227 9.01 -9.03 8.56
CA HIS A 227 10.34 -9.60 8.43
C HIS A 227 10.91 -9.42 7.01
N PRO A 228 12.22 -9.15 6.84
CA PRO A 228 12.79 -8.92 5.51
C PRO A 228 12.62 -10.07 4.51
N SER A 229 12.57 -11.33 4.99
CA SER A 229 12.35 -12.50 4.13
C SER A 229 10.99 -12.50 3.41
N GLN A 230 10.03 -11.69 3.86
CA GLN A 230 8.70 -11.60 3.26
C GLN A 230 8.68 -10.71 2.02
N ILE A 231 9.61 -9.76 1.92
CA ILE A 231 9.60 -8.71 0.90
C ILE A 231 9.58 -9.30 -0.51
N ALA A 232 10.49 -10.23 -0.81
CA ALA A 232 10.59 -10.82 -2.15
C ALA A 232 9.33 -11.62 -2.51
N VAL A 233 8.73 -12.35 -1.56
CA VAL A 233 7.49 -13.11 -1.77
C VAL A 233 6.32 -12.17 -2.03
N CYS A 234 6.19 -11.10 -1.24
CA CYS A 234 5.16 -10.08 -1.44
C CYS A 234 5.32 -9.39 -2.80
N HIS A 235 6.51 -8.91 -3.16
CA HIS A 235 6.74 -8.28 -4.45
C HIS A 235 6.35 -9.22 -5.59
N LYS A 236 6.83 -10.47 -5.58
CA LYS A 236 6.48 -11.46 -6.60
C LYS A 236 4.97 -11.70 -6.71
N ALA A 237 4.25 -11.80 -5.59
CA ALA A 237 2.83 -12.10 -5.60
C ALA A 237 1.97 -10.91 -6.10
N PHE A 238 2.37 -9.67 -5.77
CA PHE A 238 1.64 -8.46 -6.16
C PHE A 238 2.05 -7.92 -7.53
N SER A 239 3.24 -8.24 -8.04
CA SER A 239 3.64 -7.95 -9.43
C SER A 239 2.80 -8.73 -10.45
N PRO A 240 2.61 -8.21 -11.68
CA PRO A 240 2.01 -8.97 -12.75
C PRO A 240 2.95 -10.09 -13.22
N GLY A 241 2.39 -11.27 -13.48
CA GLY A 241 3.17 -12.42 -13.96
C GLY A 241 3.47 -12.33 -15.46
N GLU A 242 4.48 -13.06 -15.94
CA GLU A 242 4.88 -13.04 -17.37
C GLU A 242 3.71 -13.28 -18.34
N LYS A 243 2.88 -14.29 -18.06
CA LYS A 243 1.69 -14.60 -18.87
C LYS A 243 0.64 -13.49 -18.83
N GLU A 244 0.52 -12.78 -17.71
CA GLU A 244 -0.42 -11.67 -17.54
C GLU A 244 0.04 -10.46 -18.37
N VAL A 245 1.35 -10.16 -18.32
CA VAL A 245 1.97 -9.10 -19.13
C VAL A 245 1.90 -9.42 -20.62
N GLU A 246 2.19 -10.66 -21.01
CA GLU A 246 2.05 -11.13 -22.39
C GLU A 246 0.62 -10.97 -22.92
N TRP A 247 -0.36 -11.47 -22.16
CA TRP A 247 -1.77 -11.32 -22.53
C TRP A 247 -2.14 -9.84 -22.67
N ALA A 248 -1.71 -9.00 -21.73
CA ALA A 248 -1.99 -7.57 -21.77
C ALA A 248 -1.35 -6.87 -22.98
N ALA A 249 -0.12 -7.23 -23.34
CA ALA A 249 0.56 -6.70 -24.53
C ALA A 249 -0.17 -7.10 -25.81
N ARG A 250 -0.54 -8.38 -25.96
CA ARG A 250 -1.31 -8.89 -27.09
C ARG A 250 -2.64 -8.15 -27.24
N VAL A 251 -3.36 -7.95 -26.14
CA VAL A 251 -4.64 -7.20 -26.13
C VAL A 251 -4.45 -5.77 -26.63
N VAL A 252 -3.49 -5.02 -26.08
CA VAL A 252 -3.31 -3.62 -26.47
C VAL A 252 -2.88 -3.48 -27.94
N ILE A 253 -2.00 -4.37 -28.43
CA ILE A 253 -1.53 -4.34 -29.83
C ILE A 253 -2.67 -4.64 -30.80
N ALA A 254 -3.44 -5.70 -30.57
CA ALA A 254 -4.56 -6.05 -31.45
C ALA A 254 -5.70 -5.04 -31.35
N ASP A 255 -5.93 -4.41 -30.21
CA ASP A 255 -6.94 -3.34 -30.07
C ASP A 255 -6.60 -2.10 -30.92
N GLU A 256 -5.32 -1.71 -30.97
CA GLU A 256 -4.87 -0.62 -31.85
C GLU A 256 -5.16 -0.90 -33.32
N LYS A 257 -5.07 -2.17 -33.76
CA LYS A 257 -5.40 -2.60 -35.13
C LYS A 257 -6.92 -2.71 -35.35
N ALA A 258 -7.65 -3.27 -34.38
CA ALA A 258 -9.10 -3.40 -34.40
C ALA A 258 -9.79 -2.02 -34.49
N SER A 259 -9.31 -1.06 -33.69
CA SER A 259 -9.78 0.32 -33.66
C SER A 259 -9.58 1.03 -35.00
N LYS A 260 -8.41 0.86 -35.64
CA LYS A 260 -8.16 1.36 -37.02
C LYS A 260 -9.09 0.74 -38.06
N ALA A 261 -9.52 -0.50 -37.85
CA ALA A 261 -10.50 -1.19 -38.69
C ALA A 261 -11.97 -0.88 -38.33
N GLY A 262 -12.23 0.01 -37.35
CA GLY A 262 -13.57 0.39 -36.92
C GLY A 262 -14.31 -0.67 -36.11
N ARG A 263 -13.61 -1.65 -35.52
CA ARG A 263 -14.22 -2.70 -34.68
C ARG A 263 -14.21 -2.26 -33.21
N GLY A 264 -15.40 -2.17 -32.60
CA GLY A 264 -15.56 -1.85 -31.18
C GLY A 264 -15.46 -3.06 -30.24
N ALA A 265 -15.51 -4.28 -30.79
CA ALA A 265 -15.28 -5.54 -30.09
C ALA A 265 -14.66 -6.55 -31.06
N TRP A 266 -13.80 -7.43 -30.55
CA TRP A 266 -13.03 -8.40 -31.33
C TRP A 266 -12.66 -9.61 -30.46
N THR A 267 -12.03 -10.66 -31.01
CA THR A 267 -11.73 -11.89 -30.26
C THR A 267 -10.23 -12.12 -30.09
N LEU A 268 -9.83 -12.68 -28.95
CA LEU A 268 -8.47 -13.21 -28.73
C LEU A 268 -8.56 -14.54 -27.98
N ASP A 269 -7.96 -15.59 -28.51
CA ASP A 269 -7.99 -16.94 -27.93
C ASP A 269 -9.44 -17.39 -27.55
N GLY A 270 -10.41 -17.08 -28.42
CA GLY A 270 -11.83 -17.40 -28.21
C GLY A 270 -12.57 -16.56 -27.16
N LYS A 271 -11.97 -15.47 -26.65
CA LYS A 271 -12.59 -14.55 -25.69
C LYS A 271 -12.89 -13.21 -26.33
N MET A 272 -14.08 -12.66 -26.06
CA MET A 272 -14.47 -11.32 -26.47
C MET A 272 -13.60 -10.27 -25.75
N ILE A 273 -13.07 -9.34 -26.53
CA ILE A 273 -12.32 -8.18 -26.08
C ILE A 273 -13.14 -6.93 -26.37
N ASP A 274 -13.35 -6.13 -25.33
CA ASP A 274 -14.06 -4.86 -25.35
C ASP A 274 -13.30 -3.80 -24.54
N VAL A 275 -13.86 -2.58 -24.46
CA VAL A 275 -13.21 -1.44 -23.79
C VAL A 275 -12.80 -1.73 -22.33
N PRO A 276 -13.64 -2.33 -21.46
CA PRO A 276 -13.22 -2.77 -20.13
C PRO A 276 -12.00 -3.69 -20.11
N VAL A 277 -11.97 -4.69 -21.00
CA VAL A 277 -10.84 -5.64 -21.07
C VAL A 277 -9.56 -4.93 -21.52
N VAL A 278 -9.65 -4.04 -22.50
CA VAL A 278 -8.52 -3.23 -22.98
C VAL A 278 -7.97 -2.33 -21.86
N LYS A 279 -8.85 -1.63 -21.13
CA LYS A 279 -8.43 -0.79 -19.99
C LYS A 279 -7.74 -1.60 -18.90
N LYS A 280 -8.20 -2.83 -18.64
CA LYS A 280 -7.54 -3.75 -17.72
C LYS A 280 -6.15 -4.13 -18.22
N ALA A 281 -6.00 -4.47 -19.50
CA ALA A 281 -4.71 -4.79 -20.10
C ALA A 281 -3.73 -3.60 -20.02
N GLN A 282 -4.18 -2.38 -20.32
CA GLN A 282 -3.38 -1.16 -20.17
C GLN A 282 -2.92 -0.94 -18.72
N ALA A 283 -3.80 -1.18 -17.74
CA ALA A 283 -3.44 -1.09 -16.33
C ALA A 283 -2.39 -2.13 -15.91
N VAL A 284 -2.46 -3.36 -16.44
CA VAL A 284 -1.45 -4.41 -16.22
C VAL A 284 -0.09 -3.98 -16.78
N LEU A 285 -0.03 -3.46 -18.01
CA LEU A 285 1.23 -3.02 -18.61
C LEU A 285 1.86 -1.86 -17.83
N LYS A 286 1.05 -0.86 -17.44
CA LYS A 286 1.50 0.24 -16.59
C LYS A 286 2.05 -0.24 -15.25
N HIS A 287 1.40 -1.23 -14.65
CA HIS A 287 1.89 -1.84 -13.40
C HIS A 287 3.21 -2.58 -13.63
N ALA A 288 3.34 -3.33 -14.73
CA ALA A 288 4.56 -4.04 -15.08
C ALA A 288 5.76 -3.09 -15.24
N GLU A 289 5.56 -1.92 -15.86
CA GLU A 289 6.59 -0.88 -15.96
C GLU A 289 7.06 -0.38 -14.58
N VAL A 290 6.12 -0.15 -13.66
CA VAL A 290 6.44 0.24 -12.26
C VAL A 290 7.21 -0.87 -11.53
N CYS A 291 6.93 -2.13 -11.85
CA CYS A 291 7.66 -3.30 -11.36
C CYS A 291 8.99 -3.56 -12.09
N GLU A 292 9.46 -2.64 -12.93
CA GLU A 292 10.72 -2.75 -13.68
C GLU A 292 10.74 -3.97 -14.64
N ILE A 293 9.58 -4.41 -15.12
CA ILE A 293 9.44 -5.46 -16.15
C ILE A 293 9.57 -4.81 -17.54
N ASP A 294 10.33 -5.43 -18.44
CA ASP A 294 10.55 -4.95 -19.81
C ASP A 294 9.32 -5.18 -20.71
N VAL A 295 8.34 -4.28 -20.59
CA VAL A 295 7.14 -4.27 -21.43
C VAL A 295 7.47 -4.02 -22.91
N GLY A 296 8.56 -3.32 -23.20
CA GLY A 296 9.01 -3.04 -24.57
C GLY A 296 9.35 -4.32 -25.32
N ALA A 297 10.19 -5.17 -24.72
CA ALA A 297 10.55 -6.47 -25.29
C ALA A 297 9.34 -7.39 -25.49
N VAL A 298 8.38 -7.38 -24.55
CA VAL A 298 7.15 -8.18 -24.68
C VAL A 298 6.28 -7.66 -25.83
N ARG A 299 6.15 -6.34 -25.99
CA ARG A 299 5.41 -5.74 -27.10
C ARG A 299 6.06 -6.01 -28.45
N GLU A 300 7.38 -5.94 -28.52
CA GLU A 300 8.14 -6.27 -29.74
C GLU A 300 7.93 -7.74 -30.15
N ARG A 301 7.98 -8.67 -29.19
CA ARG A 301 7.72 -10.10 -29.43
C ARG A 301 6.34 -10.37 -30.04
N TRP A 302 5.35 -9.52 -29.75
CA TRP A 302 3.95 -9.69 -30.15
C TRP A 302 3.47 -8.60 -31.12
N SER A 303 4.36 -7.89 -31.81
CA SER A 303 4.01 -6.79 -32.74
C SER A 303 3.01 -7.19 -33.82
N ASP A 304 3.07 -8.46 -34.24
CA ASP A 304 2.28 -9.01 -35.32
C ASP A 304 0.93 -9.57 -34.84
N GLN A 305 0.60 -9.44 -33.55
CA GLN A 305 -0.69 -9.87 -33.02
C GLN A 305 -1.85 -9.15 -33.75
N GLU A 306 -2.77 -9.91 -34.33
CA GLU A 306 -3.98 -9.41 -35.00
C GLU A 306 -5.23 -9.69 -34.15
N PRO A 307 -6.29 -8.87 -34.30
CA PRO A 307 -7.59 -9.19 -33.72
C PRO A 307 -8.28 -10.32 -34.52
N GLU A 308 -8.68 -11.39 -33.83
CA GLU A 308 -9.42 -12.53 -34.41
C GLU A 308 -10.87 -12.16 -34.76
#